data_AF-A0A2M6Y1H8-F1
#
_entry.id   AF-A0A2M6Y1H8-F1
#
_cell.length_a   1.000
_cell.length_b   1.000
_cell.length_c   1.000
_cell.angle_alpha   90.00
_cell.angle_beta   90.00
_cell.angle_gamma   90.00
#
_symmetry.space_group_name_H-M   'P 1'
#
loop_
_entity.id
_entity.type
_entity.pdbx_description
1 polymer ?
#
loop_
_entity_poly.entity_id
_entity_poly.type
_entity_poly.pdbx_seq_one_letter_code
_entity_poly.pdbx_strand_id
1 'polypeptide(L)'
;MSVKLNVSCIVASGLLFCSAALLHAEDALEKESAGEKKAEEETVKEFTAPAGWKKGLKKGWEKNTPPGWDKFDEKTKRGWEKELRYQKKQIRNRAERNDWNAKDCDAVVDAYEFAVRSGVTASHARLIMDGCIVHGIKGDSITGVGYALADGVGKEDNYKTLATDIVAKLNQDYAGEKLINEIYFLIDARQKERGKAPPAGRPVELKEKDVKEAESTGEKAKKLTTEKKEEKKPKKSKKK
;
A
#
# COMPACT_ATOMS: atom_id res chain seq x y z
N MET A 1 -45.43 19.12 -8.77
CA MET A 1 -44.70 20.39 -9.04
C MET A 1 -43.45 20.02 -9.82
N SER A 2 -43.32 20.47 -11.07
CA SER A 2 -42.27 20.00 -11.98
C SER A 2 -41.23 21.10 -12.19
N VAL A 3 -40.01 20.89 -11.70
CA VAL A 3 -38.91 21.84 -11.88
C VAL A 3 -38.13 21.46 -13.14
N LYS A 4 -38.31 22.23 -14.21
CA LYS A 4 -37.42 22.20 -15.37
C LYS A 4 -36.16 22.98 -15.01
N LEU A 5 -34.99 22.36 -15.09
CA LEU A 5 -33.70 23.06 -15.03
C LEU A 5 -33.18 23.27 -16.45
N ASN A 6 -32.74 24.49 -16.74
CA ASN A 6 -32.35 24.91 -18.08
C ASN A 6 -30.90 24.53 -18.43
N VAL A 7 -30.67 24.41 -19.72
CA VAL A 7 -29.34 24.34 -20.34
C VAL A 7 -28.60 25.67 -20.13
N SER A 8 -27.29 25.58 -19.86
CA SER A 8 -26.34 26.67 -20.13
C SER A 8 -25.10 26.08 -20.81
N CYS A 9 -24.95 26.34 -22.11
CA CYS A 9 -23.74 25.99 -22.85
C CYS A 9 -22.59 26.92 -22.43
N ILE A 10 -21.46 26.37 -21.98
CA ILE A 10 -20.25 27.18 -21.73
C ILE A 10 -19.23 26.91 -22.83
N VAL A 11 -19.25 27.83 -23.80
CA VAL A 11 -18.10 28.36 -24.55
C VAL A 11 -17.03 27.34 -25.00
N ALA A 12 -17.20 26.83 -26.22
CA ALA A 12 -16.09 26.29 -27.01
C ALA A 12 -15.29 27.47 -27.64
N SER A 13 -14.30 28.00 -26.93
CA SER A 13 -13.38 29.04 -27.44
C SER A 13 -11.97 28.84 -26.87
N GLY A 14 -11.16 28.05 -27.59
CA GLY A 14 -9.80 27.67 -27.21
C GLY A 14 -8.99 27.16 -28.40
N LEU A 15 -9.22 27.73 -29.58
CA LEU A 15 -8.52 27.40 -30.83
C LEU A 15 -7.17 28.15 -30.92
N LEU A 16 -6.22 27.52 -31.63
CA LEU A 16 -5.12 28.18 -32.35
C LEU A 16 -4.15 29.05 -31.53
N PHE A 17 -3.22 28.44 -30.76
CA PHE A 17 -1.90 29.04 -30.49
C PHE A 17 -0.83 28.03 -30.02
N CYS A 18 -0.49 27.02 -30.85
CA CYS A 18 0.65 26.12 -30.55
C CYS A 18 1.23 25.38 -31.79
N SER A 19 1.33 26.06 -32.94
CA SER A 19 1.69 25.41 -34.23
C SER A 19 2.91 26.03 -34.94
N ALA A 20 3.80 26.71 -34.20
CA ALA A 20 4.92 27.47 -34.77
C ALA A 20 6.30 27.17 -34.13
N ALA A 21 6.39 26.20 -33.23
CA ALA A 21 7.64 25.85 -32.51
C ALA A 21 8.21 24.46 -32.87
N LEU A 22 7.62 23.78 -33.87
CA LEU A 22 7.84 22.36 -34.15
C LEU A 22 8.56 22.12 -35.50
N LEU A 23 9.58 22.94 -35.82
CA LEU A 23 10.17 22.98 -37.17
C LEU A 23 11.68 23.26 -37.23
N HIS A 24 12.39 23.31 -36.10
CA HIS A 24 13.84 23.62 -36.02
C HIS A 24 14.57 22.72 -35.00
N ALA A 25 14.42 21.39 -35.11
CA ALA A 25 15.02 20.44 -34.16
C ALA A 25 15.47 19.09 -34.75
N GLU A 26 15.50 18.92 -36.08
CA GLU A 26 15.71 17.60 -36.71
C GLU A 26 17.13 17.37 -37.30
N ASP A 27 17.91 18.42 -37.59
CA ASP A 27 19.16 18.34 -38.37
C ASP A 27 20.47 18.19 -37.54
N ALA A 28 20.43 17.74 -36.29
CA ALA A 28 21.53 17.95 -35.32
C ALA A 28 22.09 16.72 -34.58
N LEU A 29 21.86 15.48 -35.03
CA LEU A 29 22.40 14.29 -34.33
C LEU A 29 22.79 13.07 -35.18
N GLU A 30 23.14 13.25 -36.46
CA GLU A 30 23.87 12.21 -37.22
C GLU A 30 25.39 12.45 -37.23
N LYS A 31 26.08 11.93 -36.21
CA LYS A 31 27.41 11.26 -36.31
C LYS A 31 27.98 10.87 -34.93
N GLU A 32 28.80 9.82 -34.97
CA GLU A 32 29.59 9.24 -33.87
C GLU A 32 28.77 8.72 -32.67
N SER A 33 28.80 7.42 -32.34
CA SER A 33 29.93 6.50 -32.44
C SER A 33 29.48 5.03 -32.47
N ALA A 34 30.26 4.17 -33.15
CA ALA A 34 30.12 2.72 -33.09
C ALA A 34 30.65 2.19 -31.73
N GLY A 35 29.88 2.41 -30.67
CA GLY A 35 30.23 2.06 -29.29
C GLY A 35 29.75 0.66 -28.90
N GLU A 36 30.47 -0.38 -29.32
CA GLU A 36 30.19 -1.78 -28.96
C GLU A 36 30.12 -1.98 -27.43
N LYS A 37 28.92 -2.25 -26.91
CA LYS A 37 28.70 -2.74 -25.54
C LYS A 37 27.38 -3.50 -25.42
N LYS A 38 27.53 -4.82 -25.28
CA LYS A 38 26.60 -5.85 -24.78
C LYS A 38 25.14 -5.40 -24.59
N ALA A 39 24.24 -6.09 -25.31
CA ALA A 39 22.89 -6.27 -24.83
C ALA A 39 22.93 -6.97 -23.45
N GLU A 40 22.51 -6.28 -22.41
CA GLU A 40 21.91 -6.95 -21.26
C GLU A 40 20.52 -7.42 -21.71
N GLU A 41 20.50 -8.62 -22.29
CA GLU A 41 19.30 -9.44 -22.39
C GLU A 41 18.90 -9.85 -20.96
N GLU A 42 18.35 -8.89 -20.20
CA GLU A 42 17.62 -9.19 -18.97
C GLU A 42 16.47 -10.11 -19.37
N THR A 43 16.69 -11.41 -19.18
CA THR A 43 15.69 -12.45 -19.40
C THR A 43 14.47 -12.15 -18.53
N VAL A 44 13.48 -11.49 -19.13
CA VAL A 44 12.19 -11.21 -18.52
C VAL A 44 11.60 -12.56 -18.13
N LYS A 45 11.63 -12.86 -16.84
CA LYS A 45 11.12 -14.13 -16.31
C LYS A 45 9.61 -14.11 -16.41
N GLU A 46 9.11 -14.54 -17.57
CA GLU A 46 7.72 -14.85 -17.85
C GLU A 46 7.12 -15.50 -16.60
N PHE A 47 6.05 -14.90 -16.05
CA PHE A 47 5.63 -15.08 -14.64
C PHE A 47 4.95 -16.45 -14.41
N THR A 48 5.75 -17.50 -14.58
CA THR A 48 5.44 -18.91 -14.45
C THR A 48 5.36 -19.29 -12.97
N ALA A 49 4.29 -18.79 -12.35
CA ALA A 49 3.35 -19.67 -11.66
C ALA A 49 4.01 -20.83 -10.87
N PRO A 50 4.66 -20.56 -9.72
CA PRO A 50 5.61 -21.49 -9.11
C PRO A 50 5.02 -22.88 -8.85
N ALA A 51 5.82 -23.91 -9.10
CA ALA A 51 5.38 -25.31 -9.10
C ALA A 51 4.74 -25.71 -7.76
N GLY A 52 3.50 -26.22 -7.80
CA GLY A 52 2.75 -26.64 -6.60
C GLY A 52 1.22 -26.45 -6.63
N TRP A 53 0.62 -25.93 -7.71
CA TRP A 53 -0.80 -25.55 -7.80
C TRP A 53 -1.80 -26.76 -7.85
N LYS A 54 -1.68 -27.79 -6.99
CA LYS A 54 -2.66 -28.92 -6.91
C LYS A 54 -2.98 -29.39 -5.48
N LYS A 55 -4.28 -29.48 -5.19
CA LYS A 55 -4.99 -29.95 -3.97
C LYS A 55 -5.17 -28.94 -2.82
N GLY A 56 -6.42 -28.57 -2.58
CA GLY A 56 -7.00 -28.21 -1.27
C GLY A 56 -6.64 -26.84 -0.67
N LEU A 57 -5.37 -26.43 -0.74
CA LEU A 57 -4.92 -25.12 -0.30
C LEU A 57 -5.16 -24.07 -1.40
N LYS A 58 -5.39 -22.82 -0.99
CA LYS A 58 -5.24 -21.70 -1.93
C LYS A 58 -3.77 -21.57 -2.35
N LYS A 59 -3.60 -21.00 -3.54
CA LYS A 59 -2.41 -21.14 -4.37
C LYS A 59 -1.18 -20.46 -3.75
N GLY A 60 -0.19 -21.26 -3.34
CA GLY A 60 1.04 -20.77 -2.69
C GLY A 60 0.93 -20.49 -1.18
N TRP A 61 -0.09 -21.02 -0.48
CA TRP A 61 -0.31 -20.72 0.93
C TRP A 61 0.25 -21.85 1.82
N GLU A 62 1.32 -21.61 2.57
CA GLU A 62 1.87 -22.62 3.50
C GLU A 62 0.96 -22.86 4.72
N LYS A 63 0.29 -21.82 5.20
CA LYS A 63 -0.59 -21.85 6.38
C LYS A 63 -1.85 -21.03 6.13
N ASN A 64 -2.94 -21.41 6.80
CA ASN A 64 -4.21 -20.70 6.75
C ASN A 64 -4.29 -19.51 7.74
N THR A 65 -3.18 -19.15 8.38
CA THR A 65 -3.14 -18.32 9.58
C THR A 65 -1.93 -17.37 9.56
N PRO A 66 -2.05 -16.17 10.17
CA PRO A 66 -0.97 -15.16 10.16
C PRO A 66 0.24 -15.58 11.01
N PRO A 67 1.42 -14.94 10.81
CA PRO A 67 2.58 -15.14 11.66
C PRO A 67 2.25 -14.96 13.15
N GLY A 68 2.66 -15.92 13.97
CA GLY A 68 2.42 -15.91 15.41
C GLY A 68 1.01 -16.30 15.87
N TRP A 69 0.11 -16.73 14.98
CA TRP A 69 -1.27 -17.14 15.31
C TRP A 69 -1.39 -18.09 16.51
N ASP A 70 -0.47 -19.04 16.64
CA ASP A 70 -0.51 -20.02 17.74
C ASP A 70 -0.35 -19.36 19.12
N LYS A 71 0.30 -18.18 19.17
CA LYS A 71 0.45 -17.33 20.37
C LYS A 71 -0.74 -16.39 20.61
N PHE A 72 -1.69 -16.25 19.69
CA PHE A 72 -2.87 -15.41 19.88
C PHE A 72 -3.87 -16.12 20.80
N ASP A 73 -4.49 -15.37 21.71
CA ASP A 73 -5.61 -15.88 22.50
C ASP A 73 -6.89 -16.00 21.64
N GLU A 74 -7.87 -16.74 22.14
CA GLU A 74 -9.13 -17.00 21.43
C GLU A 74 -9.92 -15.72 21.12
N LYS A 75 -9.81 -14.67 21.95
CA LYS A 75 -10.44 -13.37 21.70
C LYS A 75 -9.76 -12.64 20.53
N THR A 76 -8.43 -12.64 20.48
CA THR A 76 -7.66 -12.03 19.38
C THR A 76 -7.88 -12.77 18.07
N LYS A 77 -7.89 -14.12 18.08
CA LYS A 77 -8.22 -14.95 16.91
C LYS A 77 -9.59 -14.60 16.32
N ARG A 78 -10.64 -14.62 17.16
CA ARG A 78 -12.01 -14.23 16.75
C ARG A 78 -12.13 -12.77 16.33
N GLY A 79 -11.33 -11.86 16.91
CA GLY A 79 -11.26 -10.46 16.52
C GLY A 79 -10.69 -10.30 15.12
N TRP A 80 -9.53 -10.92 14.87
CA TRP A 80 -8.84 -10.91 13.58
C TRP A 80 -9.67 -11.53 12.46
N GLU A 81 -10.36 -12.66 12.71
CA GLU A 81 -11.27 -13.27 11.72
C GLU A 81 -12.46 -12.38 11.35
N LYS A 82 -13.05 -11.68 12.34
CA LYS A 82 -14.15 -10.75 12.11
C LYS A 82 -13.69 -9.55 11.29
N GLU A 83 -12.52 -9.01 11.61
CA GLU A 83 -11.92 -7.89 10.89
C GLU A 83 -11.55 -8.28 9.45
N LEU A 84 -10.87 -9.42 9.25
CA LEU A 84 -10.56 -9.95 7.93
C LEU A 84 -11.84 -10.13 7.10
N ARG A 85 -12.90 -10.73 7.68
CA ARG A 85 -14.19 -10.93 7.00
C ARG A 85 -14.88 -9.61 6.65
N TYR A 86 -14.82 -8.61 7.54
CA TYR A 86 -15.34 -7.28 7.29
C TYR A 86 -14.58 -6.58 6.15
N GLN A 87 -13.24 -6.57 6.20
CA GLN A 87 -12.39 -5.93 5.19
C GLN A 87 -12.52 -6.60 3.81
N LYS A 88 -12.53 -7.94 3.74
CA LYS A 88 -12.81 -8.68 2.49
C LYS A 88 -14.15 -8.25 1.88
N LYS A 89 -15.19 -8.03 2.71
CA LYS A 89 -16.47 -7.49 2.23
C LYS A 89 -16.35 -6.04 1.76
N GLN A 90 -15.64 -5.16 2.48
CA GLN A 90 -15.44 -3.77 2.05
C GLN A 90 -14.75 -3.67 0.69
N ILE A 91 -13.70 -4.47 0.47
CA ILE A 91 -12.93 -4.54 -0.77
C ILE A 91 -13.78 -5.11 -1.91
N ARG A 92 -14.52 -6.22 -1.68
CA ARG A 92 -15.47 -6.76 -2.66
C ARG A 92 -16.51 -5.71 -3.07
N ASN A 93 -17.17 -5.11 -2.10
CA ASN A 93 -18.14 -4.02 -2.30
C ASN A 93 -17.51 -2.76 -2.93
N ARG A 94 -16.17 -2.62 -2.98
CA ARG A 94 -15.47 -1.53 -3.69
C ARG A 94 -15.23 -1.92 -5.16
N ALA A 95 -14.78 -3.14 -5.45
CA ALA A 95 -14.63 -3.66 -6.80
C ALA A 95 -15.99 -3.74 -7.55
N GLU A 96 -17.03 -4.26 -6.89
CA GLU A 96 -18.40 -4.33 -7.42
C GLU A 96 -18.96 -2.93 -7.78
N ARG A 97 -18.54 -1.87 -7.07
CA ARG A 97 -18.90 -0.47 -7.36
C ARG A 97 -18.06 0.20 -8.47
N ASN A 98 -17.15 -0.52 -9.09
CA ASN A 98 -16.41 -0.10 -10.29
C ASN A 98 -16.76 -1.00 -11.50
N ASP A 99 -17.89 -1.72 -11.43
CA ASP A 99 -18.39 -2.63 -12.46
C ASP A 99 -17.42 -3.77 -12.83
N TRP A 100 -16.69 -4.27 -11.83
CA TRP A 100 -15.82 -5.45 -11.98
C TRP A 100 -16.66 -6.73 -12.02
N ASN A 101 -16.25 -7.68 -12.87
CA ASN A 101 -16.88 -9.00 -12.90
C ASN A 101 -16.54 -9.81 -11.63
N ALA A 102 -17.28 -10.90 -11.40
CA ALA A 102 -17.12 -11.72 -10.20
C ALA A 102 -15.70 -12.30 -10.04
N LYS A 103 -15.04 -12.72 -11.13
CA LYS A 103 -13.67 -13.27 -11.10
C LYS A 103 -12.67 -12.23 -10.60
N ASP A 104 -12.75 -11.00 -11.09
CA ASP A 104 -11.87 -9.90 -10.64
C ASP A 104 -12.17 -9.47 -9.19
N CYS A 105 -13.46 -9.49 -8.80
CA CYS A 105 -13.88 -9.23 -7.42
C CYS A 105 -13.34 -10.29 -6.44
N ASP A 106 -13.33 -11.56 -6.84
CA ASP A 106 -12.77 -12.65 -6.04
C ASP A 106 -11.22 -12.61 -6.05
N ALA A 107 -10.59 -12.26 -7.17
CA ALA A 107 -9.13 -12.12 -7.28
C ALA A 107 -8.56 -11.05 -6.32
N VAL A 108 -9.16 -9.86 -6.24
CA VAL A 108 -8.70 -8.82 -5.30
C VAL A 108 -8.97 -9.19 -3.84
N VAL A 109 -10.06 -9.90 -3.56
CA VAL A 109 -10.39 -10.40 -2.22
C VAL A 109 -9.41 -11.48 -1.75
N ASP A 110 -8.91 -12.31 -2.67
CA ASP A 110 -7.92 -13.35 -2.41
C ASP A 110 -6.49 -12.80 -2.35
N ALA A 111 -6.14 -11.82 -3.18
CA ALA A 111 -4.88 -11.08 -3.10
C ALA A 111 -4.74 -10.34 -1.75
N TYR A 112 -5.82 -9.69 -1.30
CA TYR A 112 -5.89 -9.09 0.02
C TYR A 112 -5.77 -10.13 1.15
N GLU A 113 -6.54 -11.22 1.08
CA GLU A 113 -6.49 -12.28 2.10
C GLU A 113 -5.11 -12.93 2.19
N PHE A 114 -4.43 -13.14 1.06
CA PHE A 114 -3.08 -13.67 1.04
C PHE A 114 -2.08 -12.73 1.71
N ALA A 115 -1.99 -11.47 1.28
CA ALA A 115 -1.06 -10.50 1.87
C ALA A 115 -1.21 -10.40 3.40
N VAL A 116 -2.45 -10.34 3.90
CA VAL A 116 -2.75 -10.24 5.34
C VAL A 116 -2.46 -11.56 6.10
N ARG A 117 -2.57 -12.72 5.45
CA ARG A 117 -2.16 -14.01 6.02
C ARG A 117 -0.65 -14.23 5.99
N SER A 118 0.06 -13.70 5.00
CA SER A 118 1.52 -13.75 4.98
C SER A 118 2.13 -12.87 6.08
N GLY A 119 1.48 -11.76 6.42
CA GLY A 119 1.82 -10.93 7.59
C GLY A 119 1.67 -9.41 7.40
N VAL A 120 1.27 -8.96 6.20
CA VAL A 120 1.05 -7.54 5.91
C VAL A 120 -0.08 -7.00 6.77
N THR A 121 0.07 -5.80 7.32
CA THR A 121 -0.97 -5.18 8.16
C THR A 121 -2.26 -4.99 7.36
N ALA A 122 -3.41 -5.42 7.91
CA ALA A 122 -4.71 -5.34 7.25
C ALA A 122 -5.04 -3.92 6.71
N SER A 123 -4.68 -2.87 7.45
CA SER A 123 -4.82 -1.47 7.01
C SER A 123 -3.99 -1.14 5.76
N HIS A 124 -2.74 -1.58 5.70
CA HIS A 124 -1.82 -1.31 4.59
C HIS A 124 -2.18 -2.14 3.35
N ALA A 125 -2.47 -3.43 3.53
CA ALA A 125 -2.98 -4.28 2.45
C ALA A 125 -4.29 -3.74 1.87
N ARG A 126 -5.22 -3.28 2.72
CA ARG A 126 -6.48 -2.68 2.28
C ARG A 126 -6.27 -1.37 1.54
N LEU A 127 -5.37 -0.49 2.01
CA LEU A 127 -5.02 0.77 1.33
C LEU A 127 -4.49 0.53 -0.09
N ILE A 128 -3.59 -0.43 -0.26
CA ILE A 128 -3.01 -0.77 -1.57
C ILE A 128 -4.07 -1.39 -2.49
N MET A 129 -4.91 -2.29 -1.99
CA MET A 129 -5.96 -2.93 -2.79
C MET A 129 -7.10 -1.97 -3.16
N ASP A 130 -7.53 -1.07 -2.26
CA ASP A 130 -8.46 0.02 -2.59
C ASP A 130 -7.86 0.96 -3.65
N GLY A 131 -6.53 1.18 -3.65
CA GLY A 131 -5.80 1.92 -4.68
C GLY A 131 -5.76 1.20 -6.03
N CYS A 132 -5.42 -0.10 -6.04
CA CYS A 132 -5.43 -0.92 -7.25
C CYS A 132 -6.84 -1.00 -7.88
N ILE A 133 -7.90 -0.98 -7.07
CA ILE A 133 -9.28 -0.90 -7.57
C ILE A 133 -9.56 0.44 -8.25
N VAL A 134 -9.15 1.57 -7.65
CA VAL A 134 -9.30 2.91 -8.24
C VAL A 134 -8.56 3.03 -9.58
N HIS A 135 -7.38 2.42 -9.69
CA HIS A 135 -6.57 2.38 -10.90
C HIS A 135 -6.89 1.20 -11.84
N GLY A 136 -8.01 0.49 -11.63
CA GLY A 136 -8.55 -0.49 -12.58
C GLY A 136 -7.75 -1.79 -12.73
N ILE A 137 -6.79 -2.09 -11.86
CA ILE A 137 -5.88 -3.25 -11.98
C ILE A 137 -6.62 -4.54 -11.62
N LYS A 138 -6.75 -5.46 -12.58
CA LYS A 138 -7.64 -6.64 -12.51
C LYS A 138 -6.89 -7.97 -12.56
N GLY A 139 -7.64 -9.09 -12.46
CA GLY A 139 -7.20 -10.45 -12.74
C GLY A 139 -5.87 -10.87 -12.11
N ASP A 140 -5.00 -11.43 -12.93
CA ASP A 140 -3.72 -11.97 -12.48
C ASP A 140 -2.74 -10.88 -12.03
N SER A 141 -2.88 -9.64 -12.52
CA SER A 141 -2.06 -8.49 -12.08
C SER A 141 -2.31 -8.08 -10.63
N ILE A 142 -3.57 -7.96 -10.20
CA ILE A 142 -3.86 -7.64 -8.78
C ILE A 142 -3.52 -8.82 -7.85
N THR A 143 -3.58 -10.04 -8.38
CA THR A 143 -3.07 -11.24 -7.68
C THR A 143 -1.54 -11.18 -7.52
N GLY A 144 -0.81 -10.76 -8.56
CA GLY A 144 0.64 -10.51 -8.53
C GLY A 144 1.06 -9.46 -7.50
N VAL A 145 0.33 -8.36 -7.39
CA VAL A 145 0.53 -7.36 -6.32
C VAL A 145 0.38 -8.00 -4.93
N GLY A 146 -0.60 -8.88 -4.75
CA GLY A 146 -0.76 -9.66 -3.52
C GLY A 146 0.44 -10.55 -3.17
N TYR A 147 1.08 -11.17 -4.18
CA TYR A 147 2.29 -11.97 -3.98
C TYR A 147 3.52 -11.11 -3.65
N ALA A 148 3.73 -9.99 -4.34
CA ALA A 148 4.88 -9.11 -4.09
C ALA A 148 4.86 -8.52 -2.66
N LEU A 149 3.67 -8.14 -2.16
CA LEU A 149 3.51 -7.65 -0.78
C LEU A 149 3.79 -8.73 0.29
N ALA A 150 3.51 -10.00 -0.03
CA ALA A 150 3.75 -11.13 0.86
C ALA A 150 5.24 -11.51 0.95
N ASP A 151 5.99 -11.43 -0.17
CA ASP A 151 7.44 -11.65 -0.19
C ASP A 151 8.21 -10.59 0.63
N GLY A 152 7.65 -9.38 0.77
CA GLY A 152 8.17 -8.36 1.68
C GLY A 152 8.08 -8.69 3.18
N VAL A 153 7.35 -9.73 3.59
CA VAL A 153 7.13 -9.99 5.02
C VAL A 153 8.41 -10.52 5.67
N GLY A 154 8.83 -9.86 6.75
CA GLY A 154 10.11 -10.15 7.41
C GLY A 154 11.32 -9.51 6.71
N LYS A 155 11.16 -9.01 5.47
CA LYS A 155 12.12 -8.12 4.81
C LYS A 155 11.98 -6.68 5.31
N GLU A 156 10.75 -6.25 5.57
CA GLU A 156 10.37 -4.88 5.93
C GLU A 156 9.58 -4.78 7.25
N ASP A 157 9.86 -3.74 8.06
CA ASP A 157 9.11 -3.41 9.28
C ASP A 157 8.19 -2.18 9.12
N ASN A 158 8.27 -1.44 8.00
CA ASN A 158 7.54 -0.20 7.76
C ASN A 158 6.62 -0.24 6.52
N TYR A 159 5.67 -1.18 6.55
CA TYR A 159 4.59 -1.29 5.55
C TYR A 159 3.80 0.01 5.33
N LYS A 160 3.82 0.96 6.27
CA LYS A 160 3.15 2.26 6.11
C LYS A 160 3.82 3.09 5.02
N THR A 161 5.16 3.17 4.99
CA THR A 161 5.87 3.88 3.92
C THR A 161 5.85 3.08 2.63
N LEU A 162 5.81 1.73 2.64
CA LEU A 162 5.70 0.97 1.38
C LEU A 162 4.32 1.18 0.73
N ALA A 163 3.24 1.11 1.51
CA ALA A 163 1.90 1.40 1.01
C ALA A 163 1.76 2.84 0.47
N THR A 164 2.52 3.79 1.02
CA THR A 164 2.55 5.18 0.53
C THR A 164 3.26 5.28 -0.82
N ASP A 165 4.44 4.67 -0.95
CA ASP A 165 5.23 4.68 -2.20
C ASP A 165 4.51 3.93 -3.33
N ILE A 166 3.86 2.79 -3.02
CA ILE A 166 3.05 2.05 -3.99
C ILE A 166 1.86 2.88 -4.47
N VAL A 167 1.18 3.60 -3.58
CA VAL A 167 0.09 4.52 -3.97
C VAL A 167 0.63 5.70 -4.80
N ALA A 168 1.85 6.19 -4.52
CA ALA A 168 2.50 7.20 -5.36
C ALA A 168 2.83 6.66 -6.77
N LYS A 169 3.28 5.40 -6.90
CA LYS A 169 3.54 4.74 -8.19
C LYS A 169 2.27 4.41 -8.98
N LEU A 170 1.20 3.99 -8.29
CA LEU A 170 -0.13 3.87 -8.87
C LEU A 170 -0.59 5.21 -9.49
N ASN A 171 -0.35 6.33 -8.80
CA ASN A 171 -0.63 7.68 -9.31
C ASN A 171 0.38 8.17 -10.39
N GLN A 172 1.31 7.32 -10.84
CA GLN A 172 2.21 7.51 -11.97
C GLN A 172 1.94 6.47 -13.10
N ASP A 173 0.71 5.95 -13.13
CA ASP A 173 0.22 4.96 -14.10
C ASP A 173 1.03 3.64 -14.11
N TYR A 174 1.63 3.25 -12.97
CA TYR A 174 2.22 1.92 -12.83
C TYR A 174 1.10 0.89 -12.63
N ALA A 175 0.92 0.02 -13.63
CA ALA A 175 0.00 -1.10 -13.61
C ALA A 175 0.69 -2.41 -14.05
N GLY A 176 -0.01 -3.54 -13.89
CA GLY A 176 0.46 -4.84 -14.35
C GLY A 176 1.82 -5.26 -13.78
N GLU A 177 2.63 -5.91 -14.60
CA GLU A 177 3.98 -6.38 -14.25
C GLU A 177 4.92 -5.24 -13.86
N LYS A 178 4.78 -4.05 -14.47
CA LYS A 178 5.57 -2.86 -14.12
C LYS A 178 5.38 -2.46 -12.65
N LEU A 179 4.14 -2.53 -12.14
CA LEU A 179 3.85 -2.27 -10.73
C LEU A 179 4.40 -3.39 -9.84
N ILE A 180 4.26 -4.64 -10.25
CA ILE A 180 4.74 -5.81 -9.48
C ILE A 180 6.27 -5.75 -9.30
N ASN A 181 7.00 -5.47 -10.38
CA ASN A 181 8.46 -5.34 -10.37
C ASN A 181 8.92 -4.13 -9.53
N GLU A 182 8.20 -3.02 -9.59
CA GLU A 182 8.44 -1.85 -8.72
C GLU A 182 8.24 -2.18 -7.23
N ILE A 183 7.24 -2.99 -6.87
CA ILE A 183 7.04 -3.42 -5.47
C ILE A 183 8.24 -4.23 -4.98
N TYR A 184 8.72 -5.20 -5.78
CA TYR A 184 9.93 -5.97 -5.45
C TYR A 184 11.15 -5.05 -5.32
N PHE A 185 11.35 -4.11 -6.26
CA PHE A 185 12.45 -3.15 -6.22
C PHE A 185 12.42 -2.27 -4.95
N LEU A 186 11.25 -1.76 -4.56
CA LEU A 186 11.07 -0.96 -3.34
C LEU A 186 11.41 -1.77 -2.07
N ILE A 187 11.02 -3.05 -2.02
CA ILE A 187 11.34 -3.96 -0.92
C ILE A 187 12.86 -4.20 -0.85
N ASP A 188 13.48 -4.59 -1.96
CA ASP A 188 14.91 -4.93 -2.00
C ASP A 188 15.82 -3.71 -1.81
N ALA A 189 15.43 -2.53 -2.30
CA ALA A 189 16.12 -1.27 -2.02
C ALA A 189 16.16 -0.98 -0.51
N ARG A 190 15.02 -1.14 0.17
CA ARG A 190 14.91 -0.94 1.62
C ARG A 190 15.68 -2.01 2.41
N GLN A 191 15.72 -3.27 1.94
CA GLN A 191 16.63 -4.28 2.51
C GLN A 191 18.10 -3.86 2.39
N LYS A 192 18.50 -3.33 1.23
CA LYS A 192 19.87 -2.89 0.95
C LYS A 192 20.27 -1.66 1.76
N GLU A 193 19.33 -0.77 2.09
CA GLU A 193 19.54 0.33 3.04
C GLU A 193 19.70 -0.16 4.47
N ARG A 194 18.85 -1.10 4.93
CA ARG A 194 18.96 -1.75 6.25
C ARG A 194 20.31 -2.42 6.47
N GLY A 195 20.83 -3.12 5.45
CA GLY A 195 22.15 -3.77 5.49
C GLY A 195 23.33 -2.81 5.46
N LYS A 196 23.13 -1.54 5.09
CA LYS A 196 24.15 -0.47 5.11
C LYS A 196 24.10 0.37 6.39
N ALA A 197 22.92 0.52 6.98
CA ALA A 197 22.78 1.18 8.27
C ALA A 197 23.58 0.40 9.32
N PRO A 198 24.46 1.05 10.12
CA PRO A 198 25.05 0.39 11.26
C PRO A 198 23.91 -0.09 12.16
N PRO A 199 23.96 -1.33 12.70
CA PRO A 199 22.82 -1.94 13.38
C PRO A 199 22.36 -1.01 14.51
N ALA A 200 21.13 -0.49 14.35
CA ALA A 200 20.55 0.50 15.26
C ALA A 200 20.73 -0.01 16.69
N GLY A 201 21.44 0.78 17.50
CA GLY A 201 22.35 0.23 18.50
C GLY A 201 21.74 -0.84 19.39
N ARG A 202 22.53 -1.89 19.68
CA ARG A 202 22.34 -2.61 20.95
C ARG A 202 22.20 -1.53 22.03
N PRO A 203 21.24 -1.62 22.97
CA PRO A 203 21.10 -0.63 24.01
C PRO A 203 22.47 -0.45 24.67
N VAL A 204 23.01 0.76 24.58
CA VAL A 204 24.28 1.08 25.23
C VAL A 204 24.00 0.89 26.71
N GLU A 205 24.63 -0.11 27.33
CA GLU A 205 24.62 -0.26 28.76
C GLU A 205 25.28 0.98 29.36
N LEU A 206 24.44 1.96 29.71
CA LEU A 206 24.78 3.07 30.56
C LEU A 206 25.20 2.47 31.90
N LYS A 207 26.49 2.20 32.03
CA LYS A 207 27.11 1.70 33.27
C LYS A 207 26.70 2.65 34.38
N GLU A 208 25.97 2.14 35.38
CA GLU A 208 25.27 2.92 36.41
C GLU A 208 26.20 3.66 37.41
N LYS A 209 27.44 3.95 37.03
CA LYS A 209 28.49 4.44 37.93
C LYS A 209 28.44 5.95 38.19
N ASP A 210 27.83 6.71 37.28
CA ASP A 210 27.85 8.18 37.33
C ASP A 210 26.51 8.81 37.77
N VAL A 211 25.50 7.99 38.11
CA VAL A 211 24.20 8.47 38.63
C VAL A 211 24.20 8.53 40.17
N LYS A 212 25.19 9.25 40.73
CA LYS A 212 25.32 9.47 42.19
C LYS A 212 25.66 10.91 42.61
N GLU A 213 25.38 11.90 41.76
CA GLU A 213 25.58 13.31 42.10
C GLU A 213 24.45 14.23 41.59
N ALA A 214 23.20 13.76 41.65
CA ALA A 214 22.01 14.52 41.21
C ALA A 214 20.81 14.53 42.19
N GLU A 215 20.84 13.77 43.29
CA GLU A 215 19.80 13.82 44.34
C GLU A 215 20.02 14.96 45.35
N SER A 216 20.16 16.21 44.86
CA SER A 216 20.22 17.39 45.74
C SER A 216 19.82 18.69 45.03
N THR A 217 18.50 18.94 44.97
CA THR A 217 17.75 20.23 44.92
C THR A 217 16.44 20.06 44.13
N GLY A 218 15.45 20.94 44.35
CA GLY A 218 14.26 21.03 43.49
C GLY A 218 12.89 20.69 44.10
N GLU A 219 12.73 20.72 45.43
CA GLU A 219 11.39 20.67 46.04
C GLU A 219 10.51 21.86 45.58
N LYS A 220 9.20 21.61 45.42
CA LYS A 220 8.06 22.57 45.22
C LYS A 220 7.69 22.95 43.76
N ALA A 221 6.71 22.24 43.22
CA ALA A 221 5.76 22.78 42.24
C ALA A 221 4.36 22.10 42.31
N LYS A 222 3.61 22.29 43.41
CA LYS A 222 2.17 21.97 43.44
C LYS A 222 1.37 23.11 42.78
N LYS A 223 0.68 22.87 41.66
CA LYS A 223 -0.72 23.33 41.51
C LYS A 223 -1.51 22.74 40.33
N LEU A 224 -2.82 22.72 40.57
CA LEU A 224 -3.95 22.41 39.69
C LEU A 224 -3.87 22.99 38.27
N THR A 225 -4.41 22.23 37.31
CA THR A 225 -5.65 22.64 36.60
C THR A 225 -6.49 21.43 36.22
N THR A 226 -7.78 21.45 36.54
CA THR A 226 -8.75 20.41 36.20
C THR A 226 -9.85 21.01 35.32
N GLU A 227 -9.68 20.98 34.00
CA GLU A 227 -10.67 21.55 33.07
C GLU A 227 -11.55 20.48 32.40
N LYS A 228 -12.77 20.42 32.93
CA LYS A 228 -13.94 19.67 32.49
C LYS A 228 -14.42 20.15 31.12
N LYS A 229 -14.14 19.40 30.03
CA LYS A 229 -14.72 19.71 28.71
C LYS A 229 -16.11 19.09 28.52
N GLU A 230 -17.05 19.91 28.08
CA GLU A 230 -18.50 19.66 28.19
C GLU A 230 -19.12 18.91 26.98
N GLU A 231 -20.05 17.99 27.27
CA GLU A 231 -20.70 17.12 26.27
C GLU A 231 -21.92 17.81 25.59
N LYS A 232 -21.71 18.43 24.42
CA LYS A 232 -22.81 19.01 23.62
C LYS A 232 -23.60 17.95 22.85
N LYS A 233 -24.71 17.49 23.44
CA LYS A 233 -25.72 16.64 22.77
C LYS A 233 -26.48 17.42 21.67
N PRO A 234 -26.60 16.90 20.43
CA PRO A 234 -27.41 17.52 19.38
C PRO A 234 -28.91 17.34 19.64
N LYS A 235 -29.72 18.37 19.35
CA LYS A 235 -31.18 18.34 19.50
C LYS A 235 -31.83 17.43 18.45
N LYS A 236 -32.69 16.50 18.88
CA LYS A 236 -33.60 15.78 17.96
C LYS A 236 -34.72 16.71 17.50
N SER A 237 -34.68 17.13 16.23
CA SER A 237 -35.82 17.77 15.57
C SER A 237 -36.89 16.73 15.22
N LYS A 238 -38.04 16.77 15.90
CA LYS A 238 -39.25 16.11 15.38
C LYS A 238 -39.68 16.84 14.10
N LYS A 239 -39.87 16.12 13.00
CA LYS A 239 -40.74 16.57 11.90
C LYS A 239 -42.15 16.01 12.12
N LYS A 240 -43.15 16.77 11.65
CA LYS A 240 -44.52 16.27 11.44
C LYS A 240 -44.55 15.43 10.17
#